data_AF-A0ABC8UE33-F1
#
_entry.id   AF-A0ABC8UE33-F1
#
_cell.length_a   1.000
_cell.length_b   1.000
_cell.length_c   1.000
_cell.angle_alpha   90.00
_cell.angle_beta   90.00
_cell.angle_gamma   90.00
#
_symmetry.space_group_name_H-M   'P 1'
#
loop_
_entity.id
_entity.type
_entity.pdbx_description
1 polymer ?
#
loop_
_entity_poly.entity_id
_entity_poly.type
_entity_poly.pdbx_seq_one_letter_code
_entity_poly.pdbx_strand_id
1 'polypeptide(L)' 'MVAVSSNKVFFTHCALRLKRSGTIVPRMELVEVGPSMDLVVRRHRLPDESLKKESMRTAPELAKKKV' A
#
# COMPACT_ATOMS: atom_id res chain seq x y z
N MET A 1 21.05 -3.47 -8.23
CA MET A 1 19.76 -2.75 -8.31
C MET A 1 18.90 -3.50 -9.33
N VAL A 2 17.85 -4.19 -8.91
CA VAL A 2 17.05 -5.05 -9.79
C VAL A 2 16.14 -4.16 -10.65
N ALA A 3 16.30 -4.22 -11.97
CA ALA A 3 15.39 -3.57 -12.90
C ALA A 3 14.04 -4.30 -12.84
N VAL A 4 13.02 -3.62 -12.34
CA VAL A 4 11.67 -4.18 -12.21
C VAL A 4 10.94 -3.99 -13.53
N SER A 5 10.55 -5.09 -14.18
CA SER A 5 9.63 -5.03 -15.32
C SER A 5 8.29 -4.43 -14.86
N SER A 6 7.63 -3.62 -15.69
CA SER A 6 6.37 -2.94 -15.35
C SER A 6 5.25 -3.84 -14.80
N ASN A 7 5.27 -5.15 -15.08
CA ASN A 7 4.26 -6.11 -14.64
C ASN A 7 4.63 -6.91 -13.37
N LYS A 8 5.73 -6.59 -12.69
CA LYS A 8 6.16 -7.25 -11.45
C LYS A 8 5.92 -6.36 -10.23
N VAL A 9 5.36 -6.94 -9.18
CA VAL A 9 5.11 -6.27 -7.89
C VAL A 9 5.83 -7.05 -6.80
N PHE A 10 6.70 -6.38 -6.05
CA PHE A 10 7.36 -6.95 -4.89
C PHE A 10 6.54 -6.63 -3.64
N PHE A 11 6.19 -7.67 -2.89
CA PHE A 11 5.52 -7.57 -1.60
C PHE A 11 6.50 -8.02 -0.53
N THR A 12 6.88 -7.14 0.39
CA THR A 12 7.84 -7.44 1.45
C THR A 12 7.26 -7.00 2.80
N HIS A 13 7.18 -7.92 3.75
CA HIS A 13 6.75 -7.62 5.12
C HIS A 13 7.94 -7.34 6.04
N CYS A 14 7.97 -6.12 6.57
CA CYS A 14 9.04 -5.63 7.44
C CYS A 14 8.47 -5.12 8.78
N ALA A 15 9.15 -5.44 9.87
CA ALA A 15 8.92 -4.83 11.17
C ALA A 15 9.80 -3.58 11.36
N LEU A 16 9.27 -2.60 12.09
CA LEU A 16 9.99 -1.40 12.48
C LEU A 16 10.72 -1.61 13.82
N ARG A 17 12.03 -1.41 13.80
CA ARG A 17 12.88 -1.35 14.99
C ARG A 17 13.36 0.07 15.20
N LEU A 18 12.93 0.68 16.30
CA LEU A 18 13.29 2.05 16.66
C LEU A 18 14.54 2.04 17.56
N LYS A 19 15.56 2.82 17.19
CA LYS A 19 16.80 3.00 17.94
C LYS A 19 16.97 4.45 18.40
N ARG A 20 17.78 4.65 19.44
CA ARG A 20 18.15 5.98 19.93
C ARG A 20 18.91 6.77 18.86
N SER A 21 18.48 8.00 18.61
CA SER A 21 19.03 8.91 17.57
C SER A 21 19.63 10.21 18.13
N GLY A 22 19.40 10.52 19.41
CA GLY A 22 19.86 11.77 20.04
C GLY A 22 18.93 12.97 19.82
N THR A 23 17.85 12.82 19.05
CA THR A 23 16.81 13.84 18.84
C THR A 23 15.43 13.30 19.23
N ILE A 24 14.38 14.11 19.10
CA ILE A 24 12.98 13.69 19.37
C ILE A 24 12.49 12.60 18.39
N VAL A 25 13.09 12.50 17.20
CA VAL A 25 12.72 11.52 16.18
C VAL A 25 13.65 10.30 16.26
N PRO A 26 13.15 9.08 16.55
CA PRO A 26 13.98 7.89 16.67
C PRO A 26 14.55 7.44 15.33
N ARG A 27 15.69 6.72 15.37
CA ARG A 27 16.26 6.10 14.18
C ARG A 27 15.44 4.87 13.83
N MET A 28 14.84 4.86 12.65
CA MET A 28 14.04 3.74 12.17
C MET A 28 14.93 2.75 11.40
N GLU A 29 14.85 1.48 11.76
CA GLU A 29 15.44 0.37 11.01
C GLU A 29 14.32 -0.61 10.65
N LEU A 30 14.33 -1.10 9.42
CA LEU A 30 13.42 -2.16 8.99
C LEU A 30 14.10 -3.52 9.15
N VAL A 31 13.38 -4.48 9.71
CA VAL A 31 13.80 -5.89 9.79
C VAL A 31 12.82 -6.69 8.97
N GLU A 32 13.31 -7.44 8.00
CA GLU A 32 12.46 -8.33 7.20
C GLU A 32 11.97 -9.47 8.09
N VAL A 33 10.64 -9.59 8.19
CA VAL A 33 9.95 -10.62 9.00
C VAL A 33 9.31 -11.67 8.08
N GLY A 34 8.98 -11.28 6.84
CA GLY A 34 8.36 -12.13 5.83
C GLY A 34 6.83 -12.24 5.99
N PRO A 35 6.10 -12.83 5.02
CA PRO A 35 6.58 -13.35 3.75
C PRO A 35 6.98 -12.24 2.78
N SER A 36 7.90 -12.60 1.87
CA SER A 36 8.31 -11.76 0.75
C SER A 36 7.93 -12.49 -0.55
N MET A 37 7.30 -11.78 -1.47
CA MET A 37 6.69 -12.36 -2.66
C MET A 37 6.91 -11.50 -3.89
N ASP A 38 7.23 -12.17 -4.99
CA ASP A 38 7.33 -11.57 -6.33
C ASP A 38 6.04 -11.91 -7.10
N LEU A 39 5.15 -10.94 -7.19
CA LEU A 39 3.88 -11.09 -7.88
C LEU A 39 4.03 -10.63 -9.34
N VAL A 40 3.38 -11.35 -10.25
CA VAL A 40 3.30 -10.97 -11.68
C VAL A 40 1.86 -10.70 -12.03
N VAL A 41 1.58 -9.51 -12.58
CA VAL A 41 0.25 -9.16 -13.07
C VAL A 41 -0.08 -10.01 -14.30
N ARG A 42 -1.16 -10.77 -14.22
CA ARG A 42 -1.68 -11.61 -15.31
C ARG A 42 -3.03 -11.06 -15.79
N ARG A 43 -4.04 -11.93 -15.97
CA ARG A 43 -5.39 -11.54 -16.41
C ARG A 43 -6.11 -10.78 -15.30
N HIS A 44 -6.77 -9.68 -15.66
CA HIS A 44 -7.63 -8.90 -14.78
C HIS A 44 -8.98 -8.67 -15.48
N ARG A 45 -10.04 -8.48 -14.68
CA ARG A 45 -11.36 -8.10 -15.15
C ARG A 45 -11.70 -6.75 -14.52
N LEU A 46 -11.95 -5.74 -15.35
CA LEU A 46 -12.39 -4.44 -14.85
C LEU A 46 -13.86 -4.54 -14.41
N PRO A 47 -14.22 -3.85 -13.31
CA PRO A 47 -15.62 -3.75 -12.91
C PRO A 47 -16.40 -2.85 -13.88
N ASP A 48 -17.71 -3.06 -13.95
CA ASP A 48 -18.60 -2.15 -14.68
C ASP A 48 -18.62 -0.76 -14.03
N GLU A 49 -18.74 0.29 -14.85
CA GLU A 49 -18.68 1.68 -14.37
C GLU A 49 -19.80 2.03 -13.38
N SER A 50 -21.00 1.45 -13.55
CA SER A 50 -22.11 1.61 -12.61
C SER A 50 -21.78 1.03 -11.23
N LEU A 51 -21.25 -0.20 -11.20
CA LEU A 51 -20.87 -0.92 -9.98
C LEU A 51 -19.73 -0.21 -9.25
N LYS A 52 -18.71 0.25 -9.99
CA LYS A 52 -17.59 1.02 -9.46
C LYS A 52 -18.08 2.33 -8.81
N LYS A 53 -19.01 3.04 -9.43
CA LYS A 53 -19.57 4.29 -8.88
C LYS A 53 -20.37 4.03 -7.61
N GLU A 54 -21.10 2.93 -7.55
CA GLU A 54 -21.89 2.56 -6.39
C GLU A 54 -21.01 2.11 -5.21
N SER A 55 -20.00 1.27 -5.44
CA SER A 55 -19.10 0.78 -4.39
C SER A 55 -18.23 1.86 -3.77
N MET A 56 -17.97 2.96 -4.50
CA MET A 56 -17.15 4.08 -4.04
C MET A 56 -17.98 5.22 -3.42
N ARG A 57 -19.26 5.01 -3.11
CA ARG A 57 -20.09 6.00 -2.41
C ARG A 57 -19.61 6.16 -0.97
N THR A 58 -19.18 7.37 -0.62
CA THR A 58 -18.94 7.74 0.78
C THR A 58 -20.27 7.86 1.52
N ALA A 59 -20.33 7.42 2.78
CA ALA A 59 -21.51 7.61 3.61
C ALA A 59 -21.90 9.10 3.68
N PRO A 60 -23.21 9.46 3.61
CA PRO A 60 -23.65 10.85 3.58
C PRO A 60 -23.14 11.69 4.75
N GLU A 61 -23.02 11.08 5.94
CA GLU A 61 -22.52 11.73 7.16
C GLU A 61 -21.02 12.06 7.11
N LEU A 62 -20.26 11.36 6.27
CA LEU A 62 -18.82 11.54 6.06
C LEU A 62 -18.51 12.30 4.77
N ALA A 63 -19.54 12.62 3.97
CA ALA A 63 -19.36 13.43 2.78
C ALA A 63 -18.94 14.83 3.22
N LYS A 64 -17.70 15.22 2.87
CA LYS A 64 -17.16 16.54 3.19
C LYS A 64 -18.19 17.61 2.81
N LYS A 65 -18.71 18.32 3.81
CA LYS A 65 -19.55 19.51 3.59
C LYS A 65 -18.73 20.44 2.70
N LYS A 66 -19.28 20.81 1.55
CA LYS A 66 -18.69 21.91 0.75
C LYS A 66 -18.77 23.16 1.64
N VAL A 67 -17.62 23.63 2.10
CA VAL A 67 -17.43 25.00 2.58
C VAL A 67 -17.42 25.92 1.36
#